data_AF-A0A6L8G7T2-F1
#
_entry.id   AF-A0A6L8G7T2-F1
#
_cell.length_a   1.000
_cell.length_b   1.000
_cell.length_c   1.000
_cell.angle_alpha   90.00
_cell.angle_beta   90.00
_cell.angle_gamma   90.00
#
_symmetry.space_group_name_H-M   'P 1'
#
loop_
_entity.id
_entity.type
_entity.pdbx_description
1 polymer ?
#
loop_
_entity_poly.entity_id
_entity_poly.type
_entity_poly.pdbx_seq_one_letter_code
_entity_poly.pdbx_strand_id
1 'polypeptide(L)'
;MTALGIVQCGPGVSVQDAGRYGFRRFGVSTAGAMDWRALALANALAGNPPDTAAVELPLVGAEFRVFGGPVLVAAQGPGTTLAVSGRPVSEQSSVLLVDGDTVMVGPPREGVYSYVAVAGGIQTRPVLGSRSCHRRSGIGGNVLSPGDRLPCAGGSGNAPLSFPEGARHESSDAIRIVPGPQADHFEDAKWSRLLSSSYRVSPRSDRMGLRLE
;
A
#
# COMPACT_ATOMS: atom_id res chain seq x y z
N MET A 1 7.01 -7.05 -22.82
CA MET A 1 6.06 -6.49 -21.83
C MET A 1 6.80 -6.46 -20.51
N THR A 2 6.86 -5.30 -19.86
CA THR A 2 7.54 -5.15 -18.59
C THR A 2 6.72 -5.79 -17.47
N ALA A 3 7.37 -6.48 -16.54
CA ALA A 3 6.72 -7.08 -15.39
C ALA A 3 7.58 -6.97 -14.13
N LEU A 4 6.91 -6.82 -12.99
CA LEU A 4 7.50 -6.91 -11.67
C LEU A 4 7.22 -8.31 -11.12
N GLY A 5 8.23 -9.17 -11.06
CA GLY A 5 8.12 -10.51 -10.50
C GLY A 5 8.38 -10.52 -9.01
N ILE A 6 7.56 -11.26 -8.25
CA ILE A 6 7.74 -11.47 -6.82
C ILE A 6 8.79 -12.55 -6.61
N VAL A 7 9.95 -12.18 -6.06
CA VAL A 7 11.00 -13.15 -5.69
C VAL A 7 10.70 -13.72 -4.31
N GLN A 8 10.39 -12.83 -3.35
CA GLN A 8 9.98 -13.19 -1.99
C GLN A 8 8.98 -12.15 -1.47
N CYS A 9 8.02 -12.58 -0.66
CA CYS A 9 7.12 -11.67 0.04
C CYS A 9 6.57 -12.32 1.32
N GLY A 10 6.25 -11.48 2.32
CA GLY A 10 5.52 -11.93 3.50
C GLY A 10 4.02 -12.16 3.23
N PRO A 11 3.26 -12.64 4.23
CA PRO A 11 1.82 -12.83 4.12
C PRO A 11 1.06 -11.53 3.90
N GLY A 12 -0.07 -11.60 3.19
CA GLY A 12 -1.00 -10.47 3.05
C GLY A 12 -0.62 -9.43 2.00
N VAL A 13 0.53 -9.58 1.34
CA VAL A 13 0.95 -8.73 0.22
C VAL A 13 -0.06 -8.83 -0.92
N SER A 14 -0.49 -7.68 -1.45
CA SER A 14 -1.58 -7.64 -2.43
C SER A 14 -1.53 -6.42 -3.33
N VAL A 15 -2.14 -6.49 -4.52
CA VAL A 15 -2.33 -5.30 -5.36
C VAL A 15 -3.47 -4.45 -4.80
N GLN A 16 -3.24 -3.15 -4.65
CA GLN A 16 -4.23 -2.18 -4.18
C GLN A 16 -4.19 -0.90 -5.02
N ASP A 17 -5.37 -0.36 -5.34
CA ASP A 17 -5.56 0.99 -5.90
C ASP A 17 -6.49 1.79 -4.95
N ALA A 18 -7.16 2.83 -5.44
CA ALA A 18 -8.15 3.57 -4.64
C ALA A 18 -9.39 2.75 -4.23
N GLY A 19 -9.58 1.55 -4.79
CA GLY A 19 -10.69 0.65 -4.50
C GLY A 19 -11.85 0.78 -5.48
N ARG A 20 -12.91 -0.01 -5.24
CA ARG A 20 -14.12 -0.09 -6.06
C ARG A 20 -15.26 0.70 -5.45
N TYR A 21 -15.78 1.69 -6.19
CA TYR A 21 -16.87 2.54 -5.74
C TYR A 21 -18.18 2.26 -6.49
N GLY A 22 -19.32 2.59 -5.87
CA GLY A 22 -20.65 2.40 -6.47
C GLY A 22 -21.33 1.05 -6.20
N PHE A 23 -20.61 0.08 -5.63
CA PHE A 23 -21.12 -1.29 -5.43
C PHE A 23 -21.54 -1.64 -3.99
N ARG A 24 -21.39 -0.72 -3.02
CA ARG A 24 -21.75 -0.96 -1.61
C ARG A 24 -23.21 -1.39 -1.41
N ARG A 25 -24.13 -0.87 -2.22
CA ARG A 25 -25.55 -1.27 -2.21
C ARG A 25 -25.80 -2.74 -2.58
N PHE A 26 -24.82 -3.40 -3.19
CA PHE A 26 -24.84 -4.82 -3.54
C PHE A 26 -24.00 -5.68 -2.58
N GLY A 27 -23.59 -5.13 -1.42
CA GLY A 27 -22.78 -5.84 -0.44
C GLY A 27 -21.30 -5.97 -0.81
N VAL A 28 -20.82 -5.24 -1.82
CA VAL A 28 -19.41 -5.26 -2.22
C VAL A 28 -18.64 -4.16 -1.48
N SER A 29 -17.65 -4.57 -0.69
CA SER A 29 -16.73 -3.63 0.00
C SER A 29 -15.84 -2.89 -1.00
N THR A 30 -15.40 -1.69 -0.63
CA THR A 30 -14.55 -0.85 -1.49
C THR A 30 -13.15 -1.42 -1.67
N ALA A 31 -12.65 -2.21 -0.71
CA ALA A 31 -11.23 -2.55 -0.60
C ALA A 31 -10.36 -1.30 -0.72
N GLY A 32 -9.30 -1.32 -1.52
CA GLY A 32 -8.39 -0.18 -1.70
C GLY A 32 -7.19 -0.22 -0.77
N ALA A 33 -6.24 0.68 -0.97
CA ALA A 33 -5.14 0.88 -0.02
C ALA A 33 -5.66 1.21 1.39
N MET A 34 -5.08 0.58 2.42
CA MET A 34 -5.36 0.93 3.82
C MET A 34 -4.85 2.32 4.20
N ASP A 35 -3.68 2.70 3.69
CA ASP A 35 -3.14 4.05 3.77
C ASP A 35 -3.06 4.65 2.37
N TRP A 36 -4.13 5.35 2.00
CA TRP A 36 -4.25 6.03 0.71
C TRP A 36 -3.24 7.17 0.53
N ARG A 37 -2.70 7.74 1.63
CA ARG A 37 -1.67 8.79 1.53
C ARG A 37 -0.34 8.17 1.15
N ALA A 38 0.06 7.09 1.81
CA ALA A 38 1.28 6.36 1.46
C ALA A 38 1.23 5.80 0.03
N LEU A 39 0.06 5.29 -0.42
CA LEU A 39 -0.17 4.93 -1.82
C LEU A 39 0.09 6.13 -2.76
N ALA A 40 -0.52 7.28 -2.46
CA ALA A 40 -0.39 8.48 -3.30
C ALA A 40 1.06 8.98 -3.37
N LEU A 41 1.80 8.96 -2.25
CA LEU A 41 3.21 9.33 -2.21
C LEU A 41 4.09 8.38 -3.03
N ALA A 42 3.86 7.06 -2.94
CA ALA A 42 4.57 6.08 -3.76
C ALA A 42 4.31 6.35 -5.25
N ASN A 43 3.05 6.58 -5.61
CA ASN A 43 2.65 6.88 -6.97
C ASN A 43 3.26 8.20 -7.49
N ALA A 44 3.30 9.25 -6.67
CA ALA A 44 3.94 10.50 -7.05
C ALA A 44 5.43 10.32 -7.39
N LEU A 45 6.17 9.53 -6.59
CA LEU A 45 7.57 9.20 -6.88
C LEU A 45 7.74 8.30 -8.11
N ALA A 46 6.71 7.54 -8.48
CA ALA A 46 6.69 6.76 -9.72
C ALA A 46 6.17 7.57 -10.93
N GLY A 47 5.79 8.84 -10.76
CA GLY A 47 5.23 9.69 -11.81
C GLY A 47 3.78 9.36 -12.19
N ASN A 48 3.04 8.71 -11.29
CA ASN A 48 1.67 8.25 -11.52
C ASN A 48 0.61 9.17 -10.87
N PRO A 49 -0.64 9.12 -11.34
CA PRO A 49 -1.80 9.58 -10.58
C PRO A 49 -1.87 8.90 -9.19
N PRO A 50 -2.36 9.59 -8.15
CA PRO A 50 -2.28 9.15 -6.76
C PRO A 50 -3.02 7.83 -6.47
N ASP A 51 -4.05 7.52 -7.24
CA ASP A 51 -4.91 6.34 -7.11
C ASP A 51 -4.44 5.12 -7.93
N THR A 52 -3.29 5.22 -8.59
CA THR A 52 -2.77 4.15 -9.46
C THR A 52 -2.45 2.88 -8.66
N ALA A 53 -2.70 1.72 -9.25
CA ALA A 53 -2.49 0.44 -8.58
C ALA A 53 -1.00 0.18 -8.26
N ALA A 54 -0.75 -0.19 -7.01
CA ALA A 54 0.56 -0.51 -6.44
C ALA A 54 0.49 -1.82 -5.64
N VAL A 55 1.65 -2.32 -5.22
CA VAL A 55 1.72 -3.47 -4.29
C VAL A 55 1.70 -2.95 -2.85
N GLU A 56 0.72 -3.36 -2.06
CA GLU A 56 0.64 -3.09 -0.63
C GLU A 56 1.34 -4.20 0.18
N LEU A 57 2.18 -3.78 1.13
CA LEU A 57 2.96 -4.63 2.03
C LEU A 57 2.56 -4.36 3.50
N PRO A 58 1.82 -5.28 4.16
CA PRO A 58 1.45 -5.11 5.57
C PRO A 58 2.51 -5.69 6.51
N LEU A 59 3.25 -4.84 7.22
CA LEU A 59 4.30 -5.18 8.23
C LEU A 59 5.49 -5.99 7.69
N VAL A 60 5.52 -6.30 6.40
CA VAL A 60 6.48 -7.20 5.79
C VAL A 60 7.26 -6.49 4.69
N GLY A 61 8.47 -6.96 4.44
CA GLY A 61 9.21 -6.62 3.24
C GLY A 61 8.84 -7.52 2.06
N ALA A 62 9.42 -7.19 0.90
CA ALA A 62 9.35 -8.03 -0.29
C ALA A 62 10.57 -7.80 -1.18
N GLU A 63 10.92 -8.81 -1.95
CA GLU A 63 11.93 -8.74 -3.00
C GLU A 63 11.26 -8.91 -4.36
N PHE A 64 11.62 -8.05 -5.29
CA PHE A 64 11.09 -8.03 -6.64
C PHE A 64 12.21 -8.11 -7.66
N ARG A 65 11.94 -8.72 -8.81
CA ARG A 65 12.80 -8.72 -9.99
C ARG A 65 12.07 -8.10 -11.18
N VAL A 66 12.75 -7.24 -11.93
CA VAL A 66 12.21 -6.66 -13.16
C VAL A 66 12.44 -7.58 -14.34
N PHE A 67 11.42 -7.69 -15.19
CA PHE A 67 11.45 -8.46 -16.44
C PHE A 67 10.98 -7.61 -17.62
N GLY A 68 11.60 -7.75 -18.78
CA GLY A 68 11.08 -7.30 -20.07
C GLY A 68 11.27 -5.82 -20.41
N GLY A 69 12.02 -5.05 -19.62
CA GLY A 69 12.39 -3.66 -19.93
C GLY A 69 12.55 -2.78 -18.69
N PRO A 70 13.07 -1.54 -18.85
CA PRO A 70 13.28 -0.63 -17.72
C PRO A 70 11.97 -0.15 -17.10
N VAL A 71 11.99 0.09 -15.80
CA VAL A 71 10.86 0.63 -15.03
C VAL A 71 11.34 1.44 -13.84
N LEU A 72 10.70 2.58 -13.61
CA LEU A 72 10.91 3.37 -12.40
C LEU A 72 10.09 2.75 -11.25
N VAL A 73 10.73 2.50 -10.11
CA VAL A 73 10.12 1.90 -8.92
C VAL A 73 10.31 2.83 -7.73
N ALA A 74 9.27 2.99 -6.93
CA ALA A 74 9.31 3.73 -5.68
C ALA A 74 8.62 2.92 -4.57
N ALA A 75 9.08 3.07 -3.34
CA ALA A 75 8.39 2.58 -2.17
C ALA A 75 8.11 3.71 -1.19
N GLN A 76 6.92 3.73 -0.59
CA GLN A 76 6.56 4.65 0.50
C GLN A 76 5.79 3.93 1.59
N GLY A 77 5.88 4.46 2.80
CA GLY A 77 5.34 3.88 4.02
C GLY A 77 6.26 4.25 5.19
N PRO A 78 5.79 4.21 6.44
CA PRO A 78 6.57 4.78 7.54
C PRO A 78 7.86 3.98 7.79
N GLY A 79 9.00 4.66 7.62
CA GLY A 79 10.34 4.05 7.72
C GLY A 79 10.64 2.95 6.68
N THR A 80 9.92 2.92 5.55
CA THR A 80 10.15 1.95 4.47
C THR A 80 11.46 2.24 3.76
N THR A 81 12.28 1.21 3.54
CA THR A 81 13.55 1.32 2.83
C THR A 81 13.52 0.58 1.51
N LEU A 82 14.35 1.02 0.57
CA LEU A 82 14.52 0.40 -0.73
C LEU A 82 16.00 0.17 -1.00
N ALA A 83 16.37 -0.99 -1.53
CA ALA A 83 17.74 -1.33 -1.89
C ALA A 83 17.79 -2.09 -3.22
N VAL A 84 18.75 -1.76 -4.09
CA VAL A 84 18.96 -2.42 -5.38
C VAL A 84 20.27 -3.19 -5.33
N SER A 85 20.22 -4.49 -5.56
CA SER A 85 21.41 -5.36 -5.49
C SER A 85 22.24 -5.15 -4.20
N GLY A 86 21.56 -4.97 -3.06
CA GLY A 86 22.16 -4.74 -1.75
C GLY A 86 22.60 -3.30 -1.46
N ARG A 87 22.51 -2.38 -2.43
CA ARG A 87 22.85 -0.96 -2.23
C ARG A 87 21.61 -0.16 -1.84
N PRO A 88 21.63 0.58 -0.72
CA PRO A 88 20.48 1.36 -0.31
C PRO A 88 20.20 2.48 -1.32
N VAL A 89 18.92 2.70 -1.60
CA VAL A 89 18.42 3.86 -2.34
C VAL A 89 18.04 4.94 -1.33
N SER A 90 18.24 6.20 -1.71
CA SER A 90 17.90 7.34 -0.83
C SER A 90 16.44 7.27 -0.40
N GLU A 91 16.16 7.63 0.85
CA GLU A 91 14.78 7.71 1.31
C GLU A 91 13.99 8.69 0.44
N GLN A 92 12.68 8.45 0.31
CA GLN A 92 11.77 9.34 -0.43
C GLN A 92 12.18 9.58 -1.89
N SER A 93 12.81 8.57 -2.50
CA SER A 93 13.19 8.60 -3.90
C SER A 93 12.72 7.35 -4.64
N SER A 94 12.66 7.48 -5.95
CA SER A 94 12.47 6.37 -6.87
C SER A 94 13.80 5.92 -7.46
N VAL A 95 13.81 4.72 -8.04
CA VAL A 95 14.98 4.16 -8.71
C VAL A 95 14.58 3.58 -10.06
N LEU A 96 15.38 3.85 -11.07
CA LEU A 96 15.22 3.23 -12.38
C LEU A 96 15.88 1.85 -12.34
N LEU A 97 15.09 0.82 -12.57
CA LEU A 97 15.55 -0.56 -12.69
C LEU A 97 15.53 -0.99 -14.14
N VAL A 98 16.48 -1.84 -14.54
CA VAL A 98 16.51 -2.48 -15.85
C VAL A 98 16.16 -3.96 -15.76
N ASP A 99 16.04 -4.62 -16.91
CA ASP A 99 15.75 -6.05 -16.97
C ASP A 99 16.76 -6.87 -16.15
N GLY A 100 16.27 -7.76 -15.30
CA GLY A 100 17.07 -8.62 -14.43
C GLY A 100 17.43 -8.03 -13.06
N ASP A 101 17.33 -6.70 -12.89
CA ASP A 101 17.59 -6.04 -11.60
C ASP A 101 16.65 -6.56 -10.51
N THR A 102 17.19 -6.66 -9.29
CA THR A 102 16.42 -6.98 -8.10
C THR A 102 16.37 -5.79 -7.15
N VAL A 103 15.18 -5.56 -6.61
CA VAL A 103 14.92 -4.52 -5.62
C VAL A 103 14.31 -5.17 -4.38
N MET A 104 14.90 -4.86 -3.23
CA MET A 104 14.43 -5.26 -1.93
C MET A 104 13.76 -4.07 -1.26
N VAL A 105 12.54 -4.30 -0.78
CA VAL A 105 11.79 -3.36 0.05
C VAL A 105 11.77 -3.91 1.46
N GLY A 106 12.35 -3.16 2.39
CA GLY A 106 12.38 -3.54 3.81
C GLY A 106 10.99 -3.45 4.44
N PRO A 107 10.74 -4.18 5.54
CA PRO A 107 9.53 -3.97 6.33
C PRO A 107 9.50 -2.52 6.86
N PRO A 108 8.31 -1.95 7.08
CA PRO A 108 8.20 -0.63 7.69
C PRO A 108 8.82 -0.65 9.10
N ARG A 109 9.59 0.39 9.43
CA ARG A 109 10.15 0.56 10.79
C ARG A 109 9.13 1.12 11.77
N GLU A 110 8.12 1.80 11.25
CA GLU A 110 7.03 2.41 11.99
C GLU A 110 5.71 2.14 11.24
N GLY A 111 4.57 2.18 11.94
CA GLY A 111 3.28 1.94 11.29
C GLY A 111 3.13 0.52 10.71
N VAL A 112 2.29 0.39 9.68
CA VAL A 112 1.80 -0.94 9.22
C VAL A 112 1.94 -1.15 7.72
N TYR A 113 1.55 -0.17 6.89
CA TYR A 113 1.41 -0.37 5.45
C TYR A 113 2.46 0.39 4.66
N SER A 114 3.14 -0.34 3.78
CA SER A 114 4.02 0.21 2.75
C SER A 114 3.47 -0.10 1.36
N TYR A 115 3.82 0.72 0.38
CA TYR A 115 3.37 0.62 -1.00
C TYR A 115 4.55 0.66 -1.94
N VAL A 116 4.57 -0.26 -2.91
CA VAL A 116 5.57 -0.30 -3.99
C VAL A 116 4.86 0.06 -5.29
N ALA A 117 5.15 1.25 -5.79
CA ALA A 117 4.62 1.77 -7.03
C ALA A 117 5.66 1.60 -8.15
N VAL A 118 5.15 1.38 -9.36
CA VAL A 118 5.95 1.32 -10.59
C VAL A 118 5.41 2.33 -11.59
N ALA A 119 6.26 2.95 -12.40
CA ALA A 119 5.81 3.88 -13.43
C ALA A 119 4.78 3.23 -14.36
N GLY A 120 3.68 3.94 -14.58
CA GLY A 120 2.50 3.49 -15.32
C GLY A 120 1.66 2.43 -14.60
N GLY A 121 1.98 2.10 -13.36
CA GLY A 121 1.16 1.28 -12.46
C GLY A 121 1.16 -0.23 -12.75
N ILE A 122 0.62 -0.98 -11.78
CA ILE A 122 0.36 -2.41 -11.91
C ILE A 122 -0.88 -2.63 -12.80
N GLN A 123 -0.74 -3.43 -13.85
CA GLN A 123 -1.72 -3.62 -14.92
C GLN A 123 -2.49 -4.94 -14.80
N THR A 124 -2.77 -5.39 -13.58
CA THR A 124 -3.67 -6.52 -13.36
C THR A 124 -5.07 -6.21 -13.91
N ARG A 125 -5.83 -7.25 -14.26
CA ARG A 125 -7.19 -7.09 -14.79
C ARG A 125 -8.08 -6.40 -13.75
N PRO A 126 -8.74 -5.29 -14.09
CA PRO A 126 -9.69 -4.65 -13.17
C PRO A 126 -10.96 -5.51 -13.02
N VAL A 127 -11.51 -5.54 -11.81
CA VAL A 127 -12.78 -6.19 -11.45
C VAL A 127 -13.64 -5.16 -10.74
N LEU A 128 -14.82 -4.88 -11.30
CA LEU A 128 -15.72 -3.81 -10.82
C LEU A 128 -15.03 -2.44 -10.78
N GLY A 129 -14.25 -2.13 -11.83
CA GLY A 129 -13.56 -0.84 -11.98
C GLY A 129 -12.30 -0.65 -11.14
N SER A 130 -11.85 -1.67 -10.41
CA SER A 130 -10.67 -1.59 -9.53
C SER A 130 -9.80 -2.84 -9.63
N ARG A 131 -8.50 -2.68 -9.42
CA ARG A 131 -7.47 -3.71 -9.35
C ARG A 131 -7.19 -4.18 -7.94
N SER A 132 -7.83 -3.60 -6.92
CA SER A 132 -7.62 -3.95 -5.53
C SER A 132 -7.99 -5.39 -5.21
N CYS A 133 -7.15 -6.10 -4.47
CA CYS A 133 -7.50 -7.39 -3.91
C CYS A 133 -8.41 -7.22 -2.69
N HIS A 134 -9.51 -7.98 -2.64
CA HIS A 134 -10.30 -8.18 -1.43
C HIS A 134 -10.32 -9.66 -1.06
N ARG A 135 -9.32 -10.08 -0.28
CA ARG A 135 -9.06 -11.49 0.07
C ARG A 135 -10.30 -12.26 0.55
N ARG A 136 -11.11 -11.65 1.43
CA ARG A 136 -12.26 -12.36 2.04
C ARG A 136 -13.36 -12.70 1.03
N SER A 137 -13.55 -11.89 0.00
CA SER A 137 -14.55 -12.16 -1.05
C SER A 137 -13.96 -12.73 -2.33
N GLY A 138 -12.63 -12.81 -2.45
CA GLY A 138 -11.93 -13.23 -3.68
C GLY A 138 -12.06 -12.26 -4.86
N ILE A 139 -12.56 -11.03 -4.64
CA ILE A 139 -12.76 -10.05 -5.71
C ILE A 139 -11.44 -9.30 -5.96
N GLY A 140 -11.05 -9.19 -7.23
CA GLY A 140 -9.85 -8.45 -7.65
C GLY A 140 -8.55 -9.21 -7.48
N GLY A 141 -8.62 -10.55 -7.43
CA GLY A 141 -7.46 -11.44 -7.35
C GLY A 141 -7.17 -11.93 -5.94
N ASN A 142 -6.03 -12.61 -5.79
CA ASN A 142 -5.55 -13.19 -4.54
C ASN A 142 -4.44 -12.33 -3.92
N VAL A 143 -4.04 -12.70 -2.71
CA VAL A 143 -2.74 -12.27 -2.17
C VAL A 143 -1.62 -12.81 -3.04
N LEU A 144 -0.53 -12.06 -3.12
CA LEU A 144 0.62 -12.38 -3.96
C LEU A 144 1.49 -13.44 -3.30
N SER A 145 2.13 -14.25 -4.15
CA SER A 145 3.06 -15.32 -3.77
C SER A 145 4.38 -15.19 -4.52
N PRO A 146 5.49 -15.74 -3.98
CA PRO A 146 6.72 -15.91 -4.74
C PRO A 146 6.46 -16.62 -6.08
N GLY A 147 7.04 -16.07 -7.15
CA GLY A 147 6.85 -16.54 -8.52
C GLY A 147 5.78 -15.78 -9.31
N ASP A 148 4.88 -15.04 -8.65
CA ASP A 148 3.89 -14.21 -9.35
C ASP A 148 4.58 -13.15 -10.20
N ARG A 149 4.01 -12.86 -11.37
CA ARG A 149 4.49 -11.80 -12.28
C ARG A 149 3.39 -10.77 -12.49
N LEU A 150 3.63 -9.56 -11.99
CA LEU A 150 2.70 -8.45 -12.15
C LEU A 150 3.02 -7.71 -13.44
N PRO A 151 2.09 -7.65 -14.41
CA PRO A 151 2.32 -6.84 -15.60
C PRO A 151 2.38 -5.36 -15.21
N CYS A 152 3.34 -4.65 -15.77
CA CYS A 152 3.51 -3.21 -15.59
C CYS A 152 3.43 -2.56 -16.97
N ALA A 153 2.97 -1.31 -17.04
CA ALA A 153 3.00 -0.58 -18.31
C ALA A 153 4.45 -0.44 -18.84
N GLY A 154 5.42 -0.38 -17.93
CA GLY A 154 6.81 -0.07 -18.26
C GLY A 154 6.96 1.39 -18.64
N GLY A 155 8.18 1.80 -18.95
CA GLY A 155 8.46 3.15 -19.42
C GLY A 155 9.94 3.48 -19.30
N SER A 156 10.58 3.65 -20.44
CA SER A 156 11.93 4.20 -20.54
C SER A 156 11.85 5.73 -20.59
N GLY A 157 12.58 6.42 -19.71
CA GLY A 157 12.82 7.86 -19.87
C GLY A 157 12.42 8.77 -18.71
N ASN A 158 11.78 8.25 -17.66
CA ASN A 158 11.56 9.05 -16.45
C ASN A 158 12.83 9.04 -15.61
N ALA A 159 13.44 10.21 -15.44
CA ALA A 159 14.50 10.40 -14.45
C ALA A 159 13.96 10.03 -13.05
N PRO A 160 14.81 9.44 -12.18
CA PRO A 160 14.43 9.24 -10.79
C PRO A 160 13.92 10.53 -10.15
N LEU A 161 12.75 10.43 -9.52
CA LEU A 161 12.12 11.48 -8.74
C LEU A 161 12.47 11.31 -7.25
N SER A 162 12.53 12.43 -6.54
CA SER A 162 12.67 12.48 -5.09
C SER A 162 11.82 13.60 -4.51
N PHE A 163 11.32 13.42 -3.29
CA PHE A 163 10.75 14.54 -2.54
C PHE A 163 11.87 15.46 -1.99
N PRO A 164 11.57 16.74 -1.73
CA PRO A 164 12.48 17.63 -1.02
C PRO A 164 12.84 17.07 0.36
N GLU A 165 14.06 17.35 0.83
CA GLU A 165 14.48 16.97 2.18
C GLU A 165 13.54 17.53 3.25
N GLY A 166 13.26 16.74 4.29
CA GLY A 166 12.39 17.14 5.40
C GLY A 166 10.88 17.06 5.10
N ALA A 167 10.48 16.67 3.88
CA ALA A 167 9.08 16.43 3.54
C ALA A 167 8.54 15.15 4.23
N ARG A 168 8.34 15.20 5.55
CA ARG A 168 7.75 14.10 6.32
C ARG A 168 6.28 14.37 6.57
N HIS A 169 5.46 13.34 6.40
CA HIS A 169 4.10 13.37 6.88
C HIS A 169 4.09 13.00 8.36
N GLU A 170 3.78 13.96 9.23
CA GLU A 170 3.54 13.68 10.64
C GLU A 170 2.20 12.97 10.80
N SER A 171 2.20 11.79 11.41
CA SER A 171 0.96 11.17 11.90
C SER A 171 0.66 11.68 13.30
N SER A 172 -0.60 12.03 13.56
CA SER A 172 -1.08 12.26 14.92
C SER A 172 -1.40 10.92 15.58
N ASP A 173 -1.06 10.78 16.86
CA ASP A 173 -1.43 9.62 17.67
C ASP A 173 -2.94 9.54 17.95
N ALA A 174 -3.68 10.63 17.76
CA ALA A 174 -5.10 10.72 18.08
C ALA A 174 -6.01 10.56 16.86
N ILE A 175 -7.02 9.70 16.98
CA ILE A 175 -8.09 9.55 15.98
C ILE A 175 -9.29 10.40 16.42
N ARG A 176 -9.69 11.35 15.57
CA ARG A 176 -10.89 12.16 15.79
C ARG A 176 -12.15 11.34 15.47
N ILE A 177 -13.13 11.38 16.37
CA ILE A 177 -14.39 10.63 16.25
C ILE A 177 -15.54 11.63 16.12
N VAL A 178 -16.43 11.40 15.14
CA VAL A 178 -17.72 12.10 15.06
C VAL A 178 -18.76 11.23 15.77
N PRO A 179 -19.49 11.74 16.78
CA PRO A 179 -20.52 10.95 17.46
C PRO A 179 -21.61 10.46 16.51
N GLY A 180 -22.05 9.20 16.68
CA GLY A 180 -23.21 8.62 15.99
C GLY A 180 -22.90 7.37 15.17
N PRO A 181 -23.93 6.77 14.53
CA PRO A 181 -25.34 7.16 14.65
C PRO A 181 -26.01 6.66 15.93
N GLN A 182 -25.40 5.73 16.67
CA GLN A 182 -25.96 5.16 17.93
C GLN A 182 -25.22 5.62 19.19
N ALA A 183 -24.70 6.85 19.22
CA ALA A 183 -23.96 7.34 20.39
C ALA A 183 -24.85 7.41 21.65
N ASP A 184 -26.14 7.70 21.45
CA ASP A 184 -27.21 7.75 22.46
C ASP A 184 -27.57 6.39 23.06
N HIS A 185 -27.11 5.28 22.48
CA HIS A 185 -27.27 3.95 23.08
C HIS A 185 -26.32 3.72 24.28
N PHE A 186 -25.38 4.64 24.52
CA PHE A 186 -24.38 4.54 25.57
C PHE A 186 -24.53 5.68 26.58
N GLU A 187 -24.29 5.38 27.85
CA GLU A 187 -24.18 6.40 28.90
C GLU A 187 -22.99 7.33 28.65
N ASP A 188 -23.12 8.61 29.03
CA ASP A 188 -22.07 9.63 28.87
C ASP A 188 -20.73 9.22 29.47
N ALA A 189 -20.73 8.45 30.56
CA ALA A 189 -19.53 7.92 31.19
C ALA A 189 -18.76 6.95 30.27
N LYS A 190 -19.46 6.13 29.48
CA LYS A 190 -18.85 5.21 28.51
C LYS A 190 -18.29 5.98 27.32
N TRP A 191 -18.97 7.02 26.86
CA TRP A 191 -18.48 7.90 25.81
C TRP A 191 -17.22 8.66 26.24
N SER A 192 -17.24 9.20 27.47
CA SER A 192 -16.09 9.88 28.06
C SER A 192 -14.89 8.94 28.16
N ARG A 193 -15.11 7.69 28.60
CA ARG A 193 -14.08 6.66 28.63
C ARG A 193 -13.51 6.36 27.24
N LEU A 194 -14.34 6.26 26.20
CA LEU A 194 -13.89 6.06 24.81
C LEU A 194 -12.94 7.17 24.35
N LEU A 195 -13.22 8.42 24.73
CA LEU A 195 -12.44 9.57 24.27
C LEU A 195 -11.18 9.84 25.12
N SER A 196 -11.16 9.41 26.38
CA SER A 196 -10.08 9.72 27.32
C SER A 196 -9.14 8.56 27.61
N SER A 197 -9.48 7.33 27.18
CA SER A 197 -8.65 6.15 27.43
C SER A 197 -7.66 5.90 26.30
N SER A 198 -6.49 5.35 26.65
CA SER A 198 -5.60 4.73 25.68
C SER A 198 -6.09 3.32 25.36
N TYR A 199 -6.05 2.96 24.07
CA TYR A 199 -6.47 1.64 23.58
C TYR A 199 -5.32 0.92 22.90
N ARG A 200 -5.24 -0.40 23.11
CA ARG A 200 -4.27 -1.24 22.41
C ARG A 200 -4.93 -1.90 21.21
N VAL A 201 -4.27 -1.88 20.06
CA VAL A 201 -4.70 -2.65 18.89
C VAL A 201 -4.40 -4.13 19.14
N SER A 202 -5.44 -4.95 19.09
CA SER A 202 -5.37 -6.40 19.26
C SER A 202 -4.67 -7.05 18.06
N PRO A 203 -3.86 -8.12 18.25
CA PRO A 203 -3.27 -8.90 17.16
C PRO A 203 -4.30 -9.59 16.23
N ARG A 204 -5.58 -9.62 16.62
CA ARG A 204 -6.68 -10.14 15.80
C ARG A 204 -7.23 -9.12 14.80
N SER A 205 -6.59 -7.95 14.68
CA SER A 205 -6.99 -6.91 13.73
C SER A 205 -6.58 -7.27 12.30
N ASP A 206 -7.41 -6.88 11.34
CA ASP A 206 -7.14 -7.08 9.92
C ASP A 206 -7.70 -5.91 9.09
N ARG A 207 -7.69 -6.06 7.76
CA ARG A 207 -8.21 -5.04 6.84
C ARG A 207 -9.72 -4.80 6.93
N MET A 208 -10.47 -5.62 7.65
CA MET A 208 -11.89 -5.36 7.89
C MET A 208 -12.14 -4.48 9.10
N GLY A 209 -11.26 -4.51 10.09
CA GLY A 209 -11.41 -3.71 11.29
C GLY A 209 -10.25 -3.86 12.25
N LEU A 210 -9.99 -2.78 12.98
CA LEU A 210 -9.10 -2.77 14.11
C LEU A 210 -9.89 -3.11 15.37
N ARG A 211 -9.45 -4.12 16.10
CA ARG A 211 -10.03 -4.49 17.39
C ARG A 211 -9.24 -3.82 18.51
N LEU A 212 -9.95 -3.09 19.36
CA LEU A 212 -9.36 -2.34 20.48
C LEU A 212 -9.58 -3.09 21.79
N GLU A 213 -8.54 -3.11 22.62
CA GLU A 213 -8.51 -3.66 23.99
C GLU A 213 -8.16 -2.56 25.00
#